data_AF-A0A941S8H2-F1
#
_entry.id   AF-A0A941S8H2-F1
#
_cell.length_a   1.000
_cell.length_b   1.000
_cell.length_c   1.000
_cell.angle_alpha   90.00
_cell.angle_beta   90.00
_cell.angle_gamma   90.00
#
_symmetry.space_group_name_H-M   'P 1'
#
loop_
_entity.id
_entity.type
_entity.pdbx_description
1 polymer ?
#
loop_
_entity_poly.entity_id
_entity_poly.type
_entity_poly.pdbx_seq_one_letter_code
_entity_poly.pdbx_strand_id
1 'polypeptide(L)'
;MAGLDGIENKIHPGGPMDKDLYALPPEELAKVPQVCGSLREALENLDKNRAFLKKGGVFTDDFIDSYIELKMEEVYAFEHTPHPVEFKMYYSV
;
A
#
# COMPACT_ATOMS: atom_id res chain seq x y z
N MET A 1 13.93 -8.38 1.36
CA MET A 1 14.58 -7.07 1.15
C MET A 1 14.22 -6.03 2.21
N ALA A 2 12.94 -5.74 2.48
CA ALA A 2 12.55 -4.72 3.48
C ALA A 2 13.16 -4.92 4.89
N GLY A 3 13.10 -6.15 5.43
CA GLY A 3 13.70 -6.43 6.75
C GLY A 3 15.23 -6.30 6.78
N LEU A 4 15.91 -6.68 5.68
CA LEU A 4 17.37 -6.53 5.56
C LEU A 4 17.74 -5.04 5.48
N ASP A 5 16.98 -4.25 4.73
CA ASP A 5 17.15 -2.80 4.68
C ASP A 5 16.98 -2.16 6.06
N GLY A 6 15.97 -2.60 6.82
CA GLY A 6 15.78 -2.14 8.20
C GLY A 6 16.95 -2.47 9.13
N ILE A 7 17.55 -3.66 9.00
CA ILE A 7 18.75 -4.04 9.77
C ILE A 7 19.94 -3.16 9.40
N GLU A 8 20.20 -3.00 8.10
CA GLU A 8 21.33 -2.22 7.58
C GLU A 8 21.24 -0.74 7.99
N ASN A 9 20.05 -0.15 7.85
CA ASN A 9 19.77 1.24 8.19
C ASN A 9 19.45 1.46 9.68
N LYS A 10 19.45 0.40 10.49
CA LYS A 10 19.12 0.43 11.94
C LYS A 10 17.78 1.11 12.23
N ILE A 11 16.76 0.81 11.43
CA ILE A 11 15.43 1.37 11.57
C ILE A 11 14.81 0.86 12.86
N HIS A 12 14.51 1.76 13.79
CA HIS A 12 13.82 1.43 15.03
C HIS A 12 12.30 1.35 14.77
N PRO A 13 11.63 0.21 15.04
CA PRO A 13 10.21 0.03 14.72
C PRO A 13 9.27 0.84 15.62
N GLY A 14 9.80 1.45 16.69
CA GLY A 14 9.02 2.10 17.74
C GLY A 14 8.75 1.14 18.90
N GLY A 15 7.92 1.57 19.84
CA GLY A 15 7.45 0.69 20.91
C GLY A 15 6.37 -0.26 20.38
N PRO A 16 6.25 -1.47 20.93
CA PRO A 16 5.11 -2.34 20.64
C PRO A 16 3.80 -1.69 21.10
N MET A 17 2.71 -2.03 20.44
CA MET A 17 1.37 -1.60 20.82
C MET A 17 0.67 -2.74 21.57
N ASP A 18 0.40 -2.55 22.86
CA ASP A 18 -0.29 -3.55 23.71
C ASP A 18 -1.81 -3.30 23.80
N LYS A 19 -2.35 -2.40 22.99
CA LYS A 19 -3.77 -2.04 22.93
C LYS A 19 -4.47 -2.74 21.76
N ASP A 20 -5.76 -3.03 21.91
CA ASP A 20 -6.60 -3.50 20.81
C ASP A 20 -6.82 -2.38 19.79
N LEU A 21 -6.27 -2.55 18.58
CA LEU A 21 -6.30 -1.56 17.51
C LEU A 21 -7.72 -1.20 17.05
N TYR A 22 -8.69 -2.11 17.19
CA TYR A 22 -10.07 -1.87 16.78
C TYR A 22 -10.89 -1.12 17.84
N ALA A 23 -10.40 -1.06 19.07
CA ALA A 23 -11.03 -0.36 20.19
C ALA A 23 -10.38 0.99 20.52
N LEU A 24 -9.37 1.41 19.75
CA LEU A 24 -8.68 2.68 19.95
C LEU A 24 -9.60 3.86 19.63
N PRO A 25 -9.57 4.94 20.45
CA PRO A 25 -10.18 6.21 20.08
C PRO A 25 -9.59 6.73 18.75
N PRO A 26 -10.36 7.42 17.89
CA PRO A 26 -9.88 7.93 16.62
C PRO A 26 -8.62 8.80 16.72
N GLU A 27 -8.49 9.59 17.79
CA GLU A 27 -7.33 10.45 18.05
C GLU A 27 -6.03 9.67 18.30
N GLU A 28 -6.13 8.47 18.88
CA GLU A 28 -4.99 7.59 19.09
C GLU A 28 -4.70 6.77 17.83
N LEU A 29 -5.74 6.29 17.14
CA LEU A 29 -5.61 5.53 15.91
C LEU A 29 -4.93 6.34 14.80
N ALA A 30 -5.21 7.64 14.73
CA ALA A 30 -4.59 8.57 13.77
C ALA A 30 -3.06 8.69 13.93
N LYS A 31 -2.50 8.30 15.08
CA LYS A 31 -1.05 8.29 15.33
C LYS A 31 -0.39 6.98 14.92
N VAL A 32 -1.18 5.95 14.61
CA VAL A 32 -0.67 4.64 14.19
C VAL A 32 -0.49 4.64 12.67
N PRO A 33 0.73 4.38 12.16
CA PRO A 33 0.94 4.21 10.73
C PRO A 33 0.03 3.11 10.18
N GLN A 34 -0.66 3.41 9.08
CA GLN A 34 -1.60 2.49 8.42
C GLN A 34 -0.97 1.89 7.16
N VAL A 35 -1.52 0.77 6.72
CA VAL A 35 -1.23 0.20 5.39
C VAL A 35 -1.91 1.04 4.30
N CYS A 36 -1.48 0.88 3.05
CA CYS A 36 -2.14 1.53 1.91
C CYS A 36 -3.63 1.13 1.85
N GLY A 37 -4.50 2.11 1.59
CA GLY A 37 -5.95 1.93 1.54
C GLY A 37 -6.47 1.40 0.20
N SER A 38 -5.61 1.34 -0.82
CA SER A 38 -5.96 0.78 -2.13
C SER A 38 -4.75 0.13 -2.81
N LEU A 39 -5.03 -0.72 -3.81
CA LEU A 39 -3.99 -1.27 -4.66
C LEU A 39 -3.25 -0.16 -5.43
N ARG A 40 -3.96 0.84 -5.94
CA ARG A 40 -3.37 2.01 -6.61
C ARG A 40 -2.34 2.70 -5.71
N GLU A 41 -2.71 3.00 -4.47
CA GLU A 41 -1.80 3.64 -3.52
C GLU A 41 -0.57 2.78 -3.22
N ALA A 42 -0.74 1.45 -3.11
CA ALA A 42 0.38 0.54 -2.91
C ALA A 42 1.35 0.54 -4.11
N LEU A 43 0.83 0.55 -5.34
CA LEU A 43 1.63 0.62 -6.57
C LEU A 43 2.38 1.95 -6.69
N GLU A 44 1.74 3.07 -6.36
CA GLU A 44 2.39 4.38 -6.34
C GLU A 44 3.49 4.48 -5.28
N ASN A 45 3.28 3.90 -4.10
CA ASN A 45 4.31 3.87 -3.06
C ASN A 45 5.47 2.92 -3.42
N LEU A 46 5.16 1.81 -4.09
CA LEU A 46 6.18 0.91 -4.66
C LEU A 46 7.05 1.67 -5.67
N ASP A 47 6.44 2.44 -6.57
CA ASP A 47 7.15 3.27 -7.55
C ASP A 47 8.10 4.26 -6.84
N LYS A 48 7.54 5.05 -5.92
CA LYS A 48 8.26 6.11 -5.17
C LYS A 48 9.38 5.58 -4.28
N ASN A 49 9.25 4.36 -3.74
CA ASN A 49 10.20 3.81 -2.75
C ASN A 49 10.63 2.37 -3.02
N ARG A 50 11.10 2.10 -4.24
CA ARG A 50 11.61 0.77 -4.66
C ARG A 50 13.08 0.49 -4.32
N ALA A 51 13.84 1.46 -3.80
CA ALA A 51 15.29 1.35 -3.65
C ALA A 51 15.73 0.14 -2.80
N PHE A 52 15.01 -0.14 -1.72
CA PHE A 52 15.30 -1.27 -0.85
C PHE A 52 15.17 -2.63 -1.55
N LEU A 53 14.31 -2.75 -2.56
CA LEU A 53 14.12 -3.96 -3.35
C LEU A 53 15.29 -4.20 -4.33
N LYS A 54 15.88 -3.13 -4.85
CA LYS A 54 16.95 -3.19 -5.86
C LYS A 54 18.33 -3.53 -5.29
N LYS A 55 18.49 -3.50 -3.96
CA LYS A 55 19.74 -3.84 -3.29
C LYS A 55 20.22 -5.23 -3.70
N GLY A 56 21.49 -5.35 -4.08
CA GLY A 56 22.09 -6.61 -4.52
C GLY A 56 21.58 -7.13 -5.88
N GLY A 57 20.87 -6.32 -6.66
CA GLY A 57 20.36 -6.72 -7.97
C GLY A 57 19.23 -7.75 -7.90
N VAL A 58 18.56 -7.89 -6.75
CA VAL A 58 17.48 -8.86 -6.54
C VAL A 58 16.25 -8.52 -7.41
N PHE A 59 15.94 -7.23 -7.49
CA PHE A 59 14.93 -6.69 -8.39
C PHE A 59 15.56 -5.63 -9.30
N THR A 60 15.12 -5.58 -10.55
CA THR A 60 15.49 -4.55 -11.52
C THR A 60 14.37 -3.51 -11.65
N ASP A 61 14.70 -2.31 -12.14
CA ASP A 61 13.68 -1.31 -12.44
C ASP A 61 12.69 -1.84 -13.49
N ASP A 62 13.17 -2.44 -14.58
CA ASP A 62 12.34 -3.06 -15.62
C ASP A 62 11.30 -4.04 -15.08
N PHE A 63 11.67 -4.89 -14.11
CA PHE A 63 10.73 -5.83 -13.50
C PHE A 63 9.66 -5.10 -12.68
N ILE A 64 10.08 -4.12 -11.88
CA ILE A 64 9.16 -3.38 -11.00
C ILE A 64 8.20 -2.55 -11.85
N ASP A 65 8.69 -1.90 -12.91
CA ASP A 65 7.87 -1.12 -13.84
C ASP A 65 6.87 -2.01 -14.56
N SER A 66 7.31 -3.15 -15.10
CA SER A 66 6.42 -4.12 -15.76
C SER A 66 5.34 -4.65 -14.81
N TYR A 67 5.71 -4.91 -13.54
CA TYR A 67 4.75 -5.34 -12.52
C TYR A 67 3.71 -4.26 -12.21
N ILE A 68 4.15 -3.00 -12.07
CA ILE A 68 3.26 -1.87 -11.84
C ILE A 68 2.30 -1.70 -13.01
N GLU A 69 2.80 -1.71 -14.25
CA GLU A 69 1.97 -1.59 -15.45
C GLU A 69 0.90 -2.67 -15.51
N LEU A 70 1.29 -3.94 -15.34
CA LEU A 70 0.36 -5.06 -15.35
C LEU A 70 -0.74 -4.92 -14.28
N LYS A 71 -0.38 -4.47 -13.07
CA LYS A 71 -1.34 -4.28 -11.98
C LYS A 71 -2.20 -3.03 -12.14
N MET A 72 -1.69 -2.00 -12.80
CA MET A 72 -2.47 -0.83 -13.15
C MET A 72 -3.60 -1.16 -14.13
N GLU A 73 -3.42 -2.13 -15.03
CA GLU A 73 -4.52 -2.63 -15.88
C GLU A 73 -5.69 -3.18 -15.04
N GLU A 74 -5.39 -3.98 -14.01
CA GLU A 74 -6.41 -4.52 -13.08
C GLU A 74 -7.11 -3.39 -12.30
N VAL A 75 -6.33 -2.40 -11.83
CA VAL A 75 -6.86 -1.23 -11.13
C VAL A 75 -7.83 -0.46 -12.03
N TYR A 76 -7.43 -0.16 -13.26
CA TYR A 76 -8.29 0.58 -14.21
C TYR A 76 -9.54 -0.20 -14.57
N ALA A 77 -9.44 -1.51 -14.78
CA ALA A 77 -10.60 -2.34 -15.06
C ALA A 77 -11.63 -2.27 -13.92
N PHE A 78 -11.17 -2.32 -12.68
CA PHE A 78 -12.05 -2.23 -11.51
C PHE A 78 -12.63 -0.81 -11.33
N GLU A 79 -11.79 0.22 -11.35
CA GLU A 79 -12.21 1.61 -11.07
C GLU A 79 -13.09 2.21 -12.17
N HIS A 80 -12.96 1.75 -13.43
CA HIS A 80 -13.76 2.25 -14.55
C HIS A 80 -15.03 1.42 -14.82
N THR A 81 -15.28 0.37 -14.04
CA THR A 81 -16.50 -0.44 -14.17
C THR A 81 -17.49 -0.03 -13.09
N PRO A 82 -18.70 0.46 -13.44
CA PRO A 82 -19.72 0.80 -12.45
C PRO A 82 -20.03 -0.37 -11.52
N HIS A 83 -19.94 -0.15 -10.21
CA HIS A 83 -20.21 -1.20 -9.24
C HIS A 83 -21.73 -1.30 -8.95
N PRO A 84 -22.31 -2.50 -8.78
CA PRO A 84 -23.76 -2.64 -8.51
C PRO A 84 -24.27 -1.84 -7.29
N VAL A 85 -23.40 -1.60 -6.30
CA VAL A 85 -23.72 -0.76 -5.14
C VAL A 85 -23.99 0.70 -5.55
N GLU A 86 -23.34 1.22 -6.59
CA GLU A 86 -23.58 2.57 -7.09
C GLU A 86 -25.01 2.71 -7.62
N PHE A 87 -25.55 1.69 -8.30
CA PHE A 87 -26.96 1.69 -8.71
C PHE A 87 -27.88 1.72 -7.49
N LYS A 88 -27.59 0.95 -6.44
CA LYS A 88 -28.35 1.01 -5.18
C LYS A 88 -28.29 2.42 -4.55
N MET A 89 -27.15 3.09 -4.63
CA MET A 89 -26.95 4.41 -4.01
C MET A 89 -27.52 5.57 -4.83
N TYR A 90 -27.47 5.49 -6.17
CA TYR A 90 -27.62 6.65 -7.04
C TYR A 90 -28.67 6.50 -8.16
N TYR A 91 -29.26 5.32 -8.39
CA TYR A 91 -30.17 5.10 -9.52
C TYR A 91 -31.45 5.96 -9.48
N SER A 92 -31.96 6.23 -8.27
CA SER A 92 -33.22 6.99 -8.07
C SER A 92 -33.00 8.35 -7.39
N VAL A 93 -31.77 8.88 -7.48
CA VAL A 93 -31.47 10.25 -7.05
C VAL A 93 -32.15 11.24 -7.99
#